data_AF-A0A5J4KBA4-F1
#
_entry.id   AF-A0A5J4KBA4-F1
#
_cell.length_a   1.000
_cell.length_b   1.000
_cell.length_c   1.000
_cell.angle_alpha   90.00
_cell.angle_beta   90.00
_cell.angle_gamma   90.00
#
_symmetry.space_group_name_H-M   'P 1'
#
loop_
_entity.id
_entity.type
_entity.pdbx_description
1 polymer ?
#
loop_
_entity_poly.entity_id
_entity_poly.type
_entity_poly.pdbx_seq_one_letter_code
_entity_poly.pdbx_strand_id
1 'polypeptide(L)'
;MRRKYYQLLDQVSLPRIHFHDLRHSTATIQLAMGVNIKVVQELLGHSQVTVTLGIYGHVLPEMQGEALRKMEELLRGEQNK
;
A
#
# COMPACT_ATOMS: atom_id res chain seq x y z
N MET A 1 24.31 -5.04 5.78
CA MET A 1 23.12 -4.19 6.02
C MET A 1 22.35 -4.54 7.29
N ARG A 2 21.88 -5.79 7.49
CA ARG A 2 21.03 -6.16 8.65
C ARG A 2 21.60 -5.80 10.04
N ARG A 3 22.90 -5.98 10.28
CA ARG A 3 23.53 -5.67 11.58
C ARG A 3 23.44 -4.18 11.95
N LYS A 4 23.75 -3.30 11.01
CA LYS A 4 23.69 -1.84 11.21
C LYS A 4 22.24 -1.36 11.38
N TYR A 5 21.30 -2.01 10.68
CA TYR A 5 19.87 -1.74 10.82
C TYR A 5 19.35 -2.09 12.22
N TYR A 6 19.66 -3.27 12.75
CA TYR A 6 19.25 -3.63 14.12
C TYR A 6 19.91 -2.77 15.18
N GLN A 7 21.17 -2.37 14.99
CA GLN A 7 21.82 -1.39 15.89
C GLN A 7 21.08 -0.04 15.92
N LEU A 8 20.60 0.44 14.78
CA LEU A 8 19.81 1.67 14.72
C LEU A 8 18.46 1.50 15.44
N LEU A 9 17.76 0.39 15.20
CA LEU A 9 16.49 0.11 15.88
C LEU A 9 16.66 0.05 17.40
N ASP A 10 17.72 -0.60 17.89
CA ASP A 10 18.04 -0.68 19.32
C ASP A 10 18.35 0.71 19.90
N GLN A 11 19.05 1.58 19.15
CA GLN A 11 19.37 2.96 19.58
C GLN A 11 18.13 3.84 19.74
N VAL A 12 17.11 3.64 18.90
CA VAL A 12 15.84 4.39 18.98
C VAL A 12 14.75 3.65 19.76
N SER A 13 15.10 2.57 20.47
CA SER A 13 14.17 1.74 21.27
C SER A 13 12.96 1.21 20.47
N LEU A 14 13.16 0.92 19.19
CA LEU A 14 12.12 0.32 18.34
C LEU A 14 12.21 -1.22 18.36
N PRO A 15 11.08 -1.92 18.21
CA PRO A 15 11.07 -3.37 18.08
C PRO A 15 11.88 -3.79 16.84
N ARG A 16 12.52 -4.96 16.94
CA ARG A 16 13.29 -5.54 15.84
C ARG A 16 12.35 -6.09 14.77
N ILE A 17 12.00 -5.23 13.82
CA ILE A 17 11.31 -5.60 12.59
C ILE A 17 12.32 -5.98 11.50
N HIS A 18 11.92 -6.76 10.51
CA HIS A 18 12.80 -7.06 9.38
C HIS A 18 12.93 -5.85 8.46
N PHE A 19 14.08 -5.73 7.79
CA PHE A 19 14.30 -4.64 6.83
C PHE A 19 13.30 -4.67 5.65
N HIS A 20 12.85 -5.87 5.26
CA HIS A 20 11.84 -6.03 4.20
C HIS A 20 10.44 -5.57 4.65
N ASP A 21 10.17 -5.47 5.95
CA ASP A 21 8.87 -5.02 6.46
C ASP A 21 8.63 -3.53 6.12
N LEU A 22 9.70 -2.76 5.94
CA LEU A 22 9.62 -1.39 5.43
C LEU A 22 9.02 -1.37 4.01
N ARG A 23 9.46 -2.29 3.15
CA ARG A 23 8.93 -2.44 1.79
C ARG A 23 7.46 -2.86 1.80
N HIS A 24 7.07 -3.74 2.72
CA HIS A 24 5.67 -4.11 2.92
C HIS A 24 4.81 -2.93 3.40
N SER A 25 5.34 -2.14 4.33
CA SER A 25 4.68 -0.94 4.85
C SER A 25 4.46 0.09 3.74
N THR A 26 5.48 0.38 2.94
CA THR A 26 5.36 1.31 1.80
C THR A 26 4.30 0.87 0.81
N ALA A 27 4.28 -0.41 0.44
CA ALA A 27 3.28 -0.93 -0.50
C ALA A 27 1.85 -0.81 0.06
N THR A 28 1.67 -1.16 1.33
CA THR A 28 0.37 -1.09 2.02
C THR A 28 -0.13 0.34 2.10
N ILE A 29 0.73 1.30 2.46
CA ILE A 29 0.39 2.72 2.54
C ILE A 29 -0.02 3.27 1.16
N GLN A 30 0.73 2.94 0.10
CA GLN A 30 0.41 3.37 -1.25
C GLN A 30 -0.96 2.85 -1.71
N LEU A 31 -1.24 1.57 -1.44
CA LEU A 31 -2.54 0.97 -1.78
C LEU A 31 -3.67 1.59 -0.98
N ALA A 32 -3.48 1.81 0.33
CA ALA A 32 -4.46 2.48 1.18
C ALA A 32 -4.76 3.93 0.73
N MET A 33 -3.79 4.62 0.11
CA MET A 33 -4.00 5.94 -0.52
C MET A 33 -4.69 5.88 -1.89
N GLY A 34 -5.12 4.69 -2.34
CA GLY A 34 -5.78 4.53 -3.64
C GLY A 34 -4.84 4.44 -4.83
N VAL A 35 -3.52 4.29 -4.63
CA VAL A 35 -2.57 4.18 -5.73
C VAL A 35 -2.83 2.87 -6.48
N ASN A 36 -2.84 2.95 -7.81
CA ASN A 36 -3.07 1.78 -8.66
C ASN A 36 -2.01 0.70 -8.39
N ILE A 37 -2.47 -0.54 -8.22
CA ILE A 37 -1.61 -1.69 -7.91
C ILE A 37 -0.51 -1.96 -8.95
N LYS A 38 -0.72 -1.57 -10.21
CA LYS A 38 0.29 -1.64 -11.27
C LYS A 38 1.43 -0.66 -11.02
N VAL A 39 1.11 0.56 -10.61
CA VAL A 39 2.10 1.58 -10.22
C VAL A 39 2.88 1.13 -9.00
N VAL A 40 2.20 0.58 -7.99
CA VAL A 40 2.86 -0.01 -6.81
C VAL A 40 3.78 -1.17 -7.23
N GLN A 41 3.35 -2.05 -8.14
CA GLN A 41 4.19 -3.13 -8.67
C GLN A 41 5.46 -2.61 -9.35
N GLU A 42 5.36 -1.57 -10.17
CA GLU A 42 6.51 -0.97 -10.86
C GLU A 42 7.48 -0.30 -9.89
N LEU A 43 6.95 0.43 -8.91
CA LEU A 43 7.74 1.12 -7.88
C LEU A 43 8.48 0.13 -6.96
N LEU A 44 7.87 -1.03 -6.71
CA LEU A 44 8.51 -2.15 -6.03
C LEU A 44 9.50 -2.89 -6.96
N GLY A 45 9.31 -2.86 -8.27
CA GLY A 45 10.11 -3.62 -9.22
C GLY A 45 9.76 -5.12 -9.23
N HIS A 46 8.52 -5.48 -8.90
CA HIS A 46 8.06 -6.86 -9.12
C HIS A 46 7.83 -7.08 -10.61
N SER A 47 8.39 -8.14 -11.17
CA SER A 47 8.24 -8.48 -12.60
C SER A 47 6.81 -8.88 -12.98
N GLN A 48 6.05 -9.39 -12.01
CA GLN A 48 4.67 -9.82 -12.21
C GLN A 48 3.75 -9.15 -11.19
N VAL A 49 2.63 -8.60 -11.68
CA VAL A 49 1.59 -7.99 -10.84
C VAL A 49 0.94 -9.00 -9.88
N THR A 50 0.91 -10.28 -10.26
CA THR A 50 0.39 -11.38 -9.44
C THR A 50 1.10 -11.52 -8.09
N VAL A 51 2.39 -11.18 -8.02
CA VAL A 51 3.14 -11.15 -6.75
C VAL A 51 2.61 -10.06 -5.83
N THR A 52 2.46 -8.85 -6.35
CA THR A 52 1.89 -7.72 -5.59
C THR A 52 0.44 -7.99 -5.20
N LEU A 53 -0.35 -8.57 -6.12
CA LEU A 53 -1.74 -8.91 -5.86
C LEU A 53 -1.89 -10.00 -4.79
N GLY A 54 -1.05 -11.03 -4.81
CA GLY A 54 -1.06 -12.10 -3.82
C GLY A 54 -0.66 -11.61 -2.42
N ILE A 55 0.28 -10.67 -2.33
CA ILE A 55 0.78 -10.15 -1.05
C ILE A 55 -0.19 -9.11 -0.45
N TYR A 56 -0.72 -8.19 -1.27
CA TYR A 56 -1.49 -7.03 -0.77
C TYR A 56 -2.97 -7.04 -1.18
N GLY A 57 -3.44 -8.10 -1.82
CA GLY A 57 -4.83 -8.20 -2.29
C GLY A 57 -5.88 -8.04 -1.20
N HIS A 58 -5.53 -8.32 0.06
CA HIS A 58 -6.41 -8.15 1.22
C HIS A 58 -6.73 -6.69 1.55
N VAL A 59 -5.95 -5.72 1.04
CA VAL A 59 -6.16 -4.27 1.25
C VAL A 59 -7.11 -3.69 0.18
N LEU A 60 -7.35 -4.41 -0.92
CA LEU A 60 -8.20 -3.98 -2.02
C LEU A 60 -9.70 -3.86 -1.71
N PRO A 61 -10.33 -4.66 -0.82
CA PRO A 61 -11.76 -4.52 -0.50
C PRO A 61 -12.13 -3.16 0.09
N GLU A 62 -11.24 -2.57 0.91
CA GLU A 62 -11.43 -1.23 1.47
C GLU A 62 -11.39 -0.16 0.36
N MET A 63 -10.53 -0.35 -0.65
CA MET A 63 -10.45 0.53 -1.81
C MET A 63 -11.70 0.47 -2.71
N GLN A 64 -12.36 -0.69 -2.79
CA GLN A 64 -13.62 -0.82 -3.56
C GLN A 64 -14.74 0.03 -2.95
N GLY A 65 -14.83 0.06 -1.61
CA GLY A 65 -15.78 0.90 -0.90
C GLY A 65 -15.56 2.39 -1.16
N GLU A 66 -14.31 2.85 -1.14
CA GLU A 66 -13.96 4.23 -1.49
C GLU A 66 -14.26 4.58 -2.94
N ALA A 67 -13.96 3.68 -3.89
CA ALA A 67 -14.22 3.91 -5.30
C ALA A 67 -15.73 4.06 -5.57
N LEU A 68 -16.56 3.23 -4.93
CA LEU A 68 -18.01 3.33 -5.04
C LEU A 68 -18.53 4.64 -4.42
N ARG A 69 -17.99 5.05 -3.27
CA ARG A 69 -18.33 6.35 -2.65
C ARG A 69 -18.03 7.52 -3.57
N LYS A 70 -16.82 7.56 -4.16
CA LYS A 70 -16.45 8.61 -5.12
C LYS A 70 -17.35 8.63 -6.34
N MET A 71 -17.77 7.45 -6.81
CA MET A 71 -18.73 7.34 -7.92
C MET A 71 -20.13 7.82 -7.53
N GLU A 72 -20.61 7.50 -6.32
CA GLU A 72 -21.88 8.01 -5.80
C GLU A 72 -21.87 9.54 -5.68
N GLU A 73 -20.77 10.13 -5.16
CA GLU A 73 -20.60 11.58 -5.07
C GLU A 73 -20.64 12.25 -6.44
N LEU A 74 -19.94 11.69 -7.44
CA LEU A 74 -19.94 12.20 -8.81
C LEU A 74 -21.35 12.17 -9.41
N LEU A 75 -22.05 11.05 -9.29
CA LEU A 75 -23.39 10.86 -9.86
C LEU A 75 -24.46 11.70 -9.15
N ARG A 76 -24.36 11.90 -7.83
CA ARG A 76 -25.25 12.80 -7.08
C ARG A 76 -25.02 14.28 -7.44
N GLY A 77 -23.78 14.67 -7.76
CA GLY A 77 -23.43 16.03 -8.17
C GLY A 77 -24.03 16.45 -9.52
N GLU A 78 -24.34 15.50 -10.42
CA GLU A 78 -24.94 15.77 -11.72
C GLU A 78 -26.48 15.90 -11.71
N GLN A 79 -27.14 15.44 -10.64
CA GLN A 79 -28.61 15.47 -10.52
C GLN A 79 -29.16 16.84 -10.07
N ASN A 80 -28.30 17.82 -9.77
CA ASN A 80 -28.70 19.12 -9.21
C ASN A 80 -28.29 20.33 -10.07
N LYS A 81 -28.20 20.14 -11.40
CA LYS A 81 -28.02 21.21 -12.38
C LYS A 81 -29.20 21.29 -13.35
#